data_AF-A0A1F5DFB3-F1
#
_entry.id   AF-A0A1F5DFB3-F1
#
_cell.length_a   1.000
_cell.length_b   1.000
_cell.length_c   1.000
_cell.angle_alpha   90.00
_cell.angle_beta   90.00
_cell.angle_gamma   90.00
#
_symmetry.space_group_name_H-M   'P 1'
#
loop_
_entity.id
_entity.type
_entity.pdbx_description
1 polymer ?
#
loop_
_entity_poly.entity_id
_entity_poly.type
_entity_poly.pdbx_seq_one_letter_code
_entity_poly.pdbx_strand_id
1 'polypeptide(L)'
;MADELVLISELYGSSCLKIELDEAYFVKRPDDRCIFQVPISDRWICGIQKNKPMVCRVWPFIVMTNPEYGYPELALFIKNRINYYIYIDSRCKGIRCHGKNKINKDLLSEIVQISMRTKKTQSYSTCGLDNHHSEYEIIQPNLFSTKTTLKLRS
;
A
#
# COMPACT_ATOMS: atom_id res chain seq x y z
N MET A 1 -1.32 -4.94 -13.93
CA MET A 1 -1.99 -4.89 -12.61
C MET A 1 -2.82 -6.15 -12.43
N ALA A 2 -3.59 -6.56 -13.46
CA ALA A 2 -4.19 -7.89 -13.52
C ALA A 2 -3.19 -9.00 -13.16
N ASP A 3 -2.00 -9.00 -13.77
CA ASP A 3 -0.98 -10.04 -13.52
C ASP A 3 -0.50 -10.11 -12.06
N GLU A 4 -0.38 -8.97 -11.37
CA GLU A 4 0.01 -8.95 -9.95
C GLU A 4 -1.10 -9.54 -9.06
N LEU A 5 -2.37 -9.30 -9.41
CA LEU A 5 -3.51 -9.84 -8.66
C LEU A 5 -3.73 -11.32 -8.93
N VAL A 6 -3.49 -11.78 -10.17
CA VAL A 6 -3.48 -13.20 -10.53
C VAL A 6 -2.43 -13.92 -9.69
N LEU A 7 -1.19 -13.42 -9.69
CA LEU A 7 -0.11 -14.00 -8.87
C LEU A 7 -0.48 -14.08 -7.38
N ILE A 8 -1.07 -13.01 -6.82
CA ILE A 8 -1.51 -13.02 -5.42
C ILE A 8 -2.62 -14.05 -5.20
N SER A 9 -3.59 -14.15 -6.10
CA SER A 9 -4.67 -15.13 -5.99
C SER A 9 -4.19 -16.58 -6.07
N GLU A 10 -3.15 -16.84 -6.88
CA GLU A 10 -2.53 -18.16 -7.02
C GLU A 10 -1.73 -18.54 -5.76
N LEU A 11 -0.99 -17.59 -5.19
CA LEU A 11 -0.12 -17.84 -4.04
C LEU A 11 -0.89 -17.89 -2.71
N TYR A 12 -1.94 -17.09 -2.56
CA TYR A 12 -2.64 -16.88 -1.28
C TYR A 12 -4.12 -17.25 -1.30
N GLY A 13 -4.63 -17.72 -2.44
CA GLY A 13 -6.04 -18.07 -2.64
C GLY A 13 -6.90 -16.88 -3.06
N SER A 14 -7.94 -17.14 -3.86
CA SER A 14 -8.85 -16.10 -4.35
C SER A 14 -9.67 -15.41 -3.25
N SER A 15 -9.81 -16.03 -2.07
CA SER A 15 -10.52 -15.49 -0.91
C SER A 15 -9.87 -14.23 -0.31
N CYS A 16 -8.60 -13.94 -0.62
CA CYS A 16 -7.93 -12.72 -0.18
C CYS A 16 -8.36 -11.47 -0.98
N LEU A 17 -9.03 -11.68 -2.11
CA LEU A 17 -9.51 -10.64 -3.01
C LEU A 17 -11.03 -10.55 -2.99
N LYS A 18 -11.52 -9.34 -3.17
CA LYS A 18 -12.93 -9.06 -3.41
C LYS A 18 -13.04 -8.14 -4.63
N ILE A 19 -13.91 -8.48 -5.56
CA ILE A 19 -14.18 -7.69 -6.76
C ILE A 19 -15.51 -6.97 -6.54
N GLU A 20 -15.50 -5.64 -6.63
CA GLU A 20 -16.70 -4.80 -6.57
C GLU A 20 -16.59 -3.70 -7.62
N LEU A 21 -17.65 -3.48 -8.41
CA LEU A 21 -17.72 -2.38 -9.40
C LEU A 21 -16.50 -2.33 -10.33
N ASP A 22 -16.10 -3.48 -10.88
CA ASP A 22 -14.90 -3.67 -11.74
C ASP A 22 -13.55 -3.31 -11.09
N GLU A 23 -13.52 -3.13 -9.77
CA GLU A 23 -12.31 -2.90 -9.01
C GLU A 23 -12.02 -4.10 -8.11
N ALA A 24 -10.74 -4.48 -8.04
CA ALA A 24 -10.27 -5.49 -7.11
C ALA A 24 -9.84 -4.85 -5.79
N TYR A 25 -10.04 -5.55 -4.70
CA TYR A 25 -9.78 -5.09 -3.36
C TYR A 25 -9.16 -6.20 -2.53
N PHE A 26 -8.21 -5.87 -1.67
CA PHE A 26 -7.83 -6.81 -0.62
C PHE A 26 -8.88 -6.83 0.48
N VAL A 27 -9.25 -8.04 0.89
CA VAL A 27 -10.18 -8.26 1.99
C VAL A 27 -9.57 -7.71 3.28
N LYS A 28 -10.41 -7.10 4.10
CA LYS A 28 -10.05 -6.70 5.46
C LYS A 28 -10.57 -7.71 6.48
N ARG A 29 -9.85 -7.81 7.58
CA ARG A 29 -10.24 -8.58 8.78
C ARG A 29 -11.29 -7.79 9.58
N PRO A 30 -11.99 -8.44 10.54
CA PRO A 30 -12.97 -7.76 11.39
C PRO A 30 -12.44 -6.53 12.13
N ASP A 31 -11.13 -6.47 12.39
CA ASP A 31 -10.44 -5.33 13.02
C ASP A 31 -10.04 -4.21 12.03
N ASP A 32 -10.56 -4.25 10.81
CA ASP A 32 -10.33 -3.30 9.71
C ASP A 32 -8.87 -3.27 9.18
N ARG A 33 -8.07 -4.28 9.51
CA ARG A 33 -6.72 -4.49 8.94
C ARG A 33 -6.77 -5.25 7.64
N CYS A 34 -5.76 -5.05 6.78
CA CYS A 34 -5.61 -5.86 5.57
C CYS A 34 -5.37 -7.33 5.94
N ILE A 35 -5.95 -8.27 5.18
CA ILE A 35 -5.78 -9.73 5.40
C ILE A 35 -4.30 -10.17 5.43
N PHE A 36 -3.42 -9.45 4.73
CA PHE A 36 -1.99 -9.74 4.70
C PHE A 36 -1.19 -9.08 5.82
N GLN A 37 -1.83 -8.34 6.72
CA GLN A 37 -1.12 -7.78 7.87
C GLN A 37 -0.97 -8.84 8.97
N VAL A 38 0.28 -9.11 9.34
CA VAL A 38 0.66 -10.03 10.41
C VAL A 38 1.26 -9.26 11.58
N PRO A 39 0.93 -9.61 12.83
CA PRO A 39 1.57 -9.02 14.00
C PRO A 39 2.97 -9.62 14.13
N ILE A 40 4.00 -8.77 14.19
CA ILE A 40 5.37 -9.14 14.55
C ILE A 40 5.82 -8.18 15.65
N SER A 41 6.06 -8.76 16.84
CA SER A 41 6.28 -8.01 18.09
C SER A 41 5.17 -6.97 18.30
N ASP A 42 5.52 -5.71 18.57
CA ASP A 42 4.56 -4.61 18.78
C ASP A 42 4.10 -3.92 17.49
N ARG A 43 4.35 -4.52 16.32
CA ARG A 43 4.06 -3.91 15.02
C ARG A 43 3.24 -4.83 14.12
N TRP A 44 2.47 -4.21 13.24
CA TRP A 44 1.74 -4.92 12.18
C TRP A 44 2.45 -4.69 10.86
N ILE A 45 2.95 -5.76 10.26
CA ILE A 45 3.70 -5.68 9.01
C ILE A 45 2.94 -6.38 7.89
N CYS A 46 3.25 -6.03 6.64
CA CYS A 46 2.74 -6.77 5.49
C CYS A 46 3.48 -8.11 5.38
N GLY A 47 2.76 -9.24 5.33
CA GLY A 47 3.35 -10.58 5.17
C GLY A 47 3.74 -10.90 3.72
N ILE A 48 3.30 -10.10 2.75
CA ILE A 48 3.53 -10.34 1.31
C ILE A 48 4.54 -9.37 0.68
N GLN A 49 5.52 -8.87 1.45
CA GLN A 49 6.46 -7.84 0.99
C GLN A 49 7.14 -8.18 -0.36
N LYS A 50 7.54 -9.45 -0.54
CA LYS A 50 8.20 -9.93 -1.77
C LYS A 50 7.30 -9.82 -3.01
N ASN A 51 6.01 -10.12 -2.83
CA ASN A 51 5.01 -10.14 -3.90
C ASN A 51 4.09 -8.92 -3.85
N LYS A 52 4.49 -7.86 -3.13
CA LYS A 52 3.62 -6.73 -2.82
C LYS A 52 3.24 -6.00 -4.12
N PRO A 53 1.94 -5.94 -4.47
CA PRO A 53 1.52 -5.33 -5.72
C PRO A 53 1.78 -3.83 -5.69
N MET A 54 1.92 -3.23 -6.87
CA MET A 54 2.28 -1.80 -7.01
C MET A 54 1.33 -0.89 -6.22
N VAL A 55 0.03 -1.16 -6.31
CA VAL A 55 -1.02 -0.42 -5.60
C VAL A 55 -0.80 -0.39 -4.08
N CYS A 56 -0.34 -1.48 -3.47
CA CYS A 56 -0.01 -1.50 -2.04
C CYS A 56 1.31 -0.81 -1.71
N ARG A 57 2.22 -0.66 -2.69
CA ARG A 57 3.46 0.09 -2.52
C ARG A 57 3.21 1.60 -2.56
N VAL A 58 2.22 2.03 -3.32
CA VAL A 58 1.86 3.45 -3.43
C VAL A 58 0.87 3.86 -2.34
N TRP A 59 -0.04 2.97 -1.92
CA TRP A 59 -0.99 3.26 -0.84
C TRP A 59 -0.26 3.69 0.44
N PRO A 60 -0.70 4.76 1.13
CA PRO A 60 -1.95 5.51 0.96
C PRO A 60 -1.84 6.77 0.10
N PHE A 61 -0.74 6.95 -0.62
CA PHE A 61 -0.52 8.14 -1.45
C PHE A 61 -1.30 8.04 -2.76
N ILE A 62 -1.77 9.18 -3.24
CA ILE A 62 -2.43 9.33 -4.53
C ILE A 62 -1.61 10.32 -5.33
N VAL A 63 -0.96 9.85 -6.40
CA VAL A 63 -0.09 10.67 -7.25
C VAL A 63 -0.86 11.05 -8.50
N MET A 64 -0.92 12.34 -8.80
CA MET A 64 -1.61 12.92 -9.96
C MET A 64 -0.68 13.87 -10.72
N THR A 65 -0.95 14.05 -12.00
CA THR A 65 -0.24 15.04 -12.85
C THR A 65 -0.98 16.38 -12.92
N ASN A 66 -2.26 16.39 -12.51
CA ASN A 66 -3.10 17.58 -12.40
C ASN A 66 -3.62 17.72 -10.97
N PRO A 67 -3.89 18.95 -10.50
CA PRO A 67 -4.48 19.16 -9.19
C PRO A 67 -5.97 18.83 -9.23
N GLU A 68 -6.40 17.79 -8.52
CA GLU A 68 -7.80 17.39 -8.46
C GLU A 68 -8.52 17.80 -7.16
N TYR A 69 -7.77 18.07 -6.08
CA TYR A 69 -8.35 18.31 -4.76
C TYR A 69 -7.74 19.52 -4.06
N GLY A 70 -8.60 20.25 -3.32
CA GLY A 70 -8.22 21.19 -2.26
C GLY A 70 -7.19 22.24 -2.67
N TYR A 71 -6.11 22.31 -1.89
CA TYR A 71 -5.02 23.28 -1.98
C TYR A 71 -3.86 22.75 -2.82
N PRO A 72 -3.82 23.00 -4.14
CA PRO A 72 -2.83 22.43 -5.05
C PRO A 72 -1.39 22.81 -4.70
N GLU A 73 -1.18 23.99 -4.15
CA GLU A 73 0.13 24.50 -3.73
C GLU A 73 0.75 23.66 -2.59
N LEU A 74 -0.09 23.06 -1.74
CA LEU A 74 0.36 22.18 -0.66
C LEU A 74 0.62 20.73 -1.14
N ALA A 75 -0.01 20.34 -2.25
CA ALA A 75 0.14 19.01 -2.84
C ALA A 75 1.27 18.94 -3.89
N LEU A 76 1.80 20.10 -4.33
CA LEU A 76 2.77 20.19 -5.41
C LEU A 76 4.15 19.60 -5.02
N PHE A 77 4.61 18.67 -5.84
CA PHE A 77 5.93 18.07 -5.79
C PHE A 77 6.56 18.09 -7.19
N ILE A 78 7.63 18.86 -7.35
CA ILE A 78 8.31 19.01 -8.64
C ILE A 78 9.48 18.03 -8.71
N LYS A 79 9.52 17.21 -9.76
CA LYS A 79 10.60 16.26 -10.02
C LYS A 79 10.91 16.21 -11.51
N ASN A 80 12.18 16.39 -11.88
CA ASN A 80 12.64 16.40 -13.27
C ASN A 80 11.84 17.36 -14.17
N ARG A 81 11.52 18.56 -13.65
CA ARG A 81 10.69 19.59 -14.32
C ARG A 81 9.24 19.17 -14.60
N ILE A 82 8.77 18.07 -14.02
CA ILE A 82 7.38 17.62 -14.07
C ILE A 82 6.72 17.91 -12.72
N ASN A 83 5.51 18.45 -12.77
CA ASN A 83 4.70 18.71 -11.59
C ASN A 83 3.88 17.47 -11.25
N TYR A 84 3.96 17.04 -10.00
CA TYR A 84 3.12 15.98 -9.43
C TYR A 84 2.33 16.57 -8.27
N TYR A 85 1.08 16.16 -8.13
CA TYR A 85 0.21 16.51 -7.01
C TYR A 85 0.01 15.25 -6.17
N ILE A 86 0.55 15.24 -4.96
CA ILE A 86 0.54 14.07 -4.09
C ILE A 86 -0.45 14.30 -2.95
N TYR A 87 -1.49 13.49 -2.94
CA TYR A 87 -2.51 13.48 -1.91
C TYR A 87 -2.38 12.23 -1.04
N ILE A 88 -3.11 12.26 0.06
CA ILE A 88 -3.14 11.18 1.04
C ILE A 88 -4.59 10.71 1.18
N ASP A 89 -4.79 9.41 1.08
CA ASP A 89 -6.09 8.82 1.31
C ASP A 89 -6.47 8.85 2.80
N SER A 90 -7.52 9.59 3.13
CA SER A 90 -8.02 9.77 4.50
C SER A 90 -8.51 8.48 5.17
N ARG A 91 -8.75 7.41 4.39
CA ARG A 91 -9.12 6.09 4.91
C ARG A 91 -7.94 5.40 5.60
N CYS A 92 -6.70 5.87 5.41
CA CYS A 92 -5.54 5.34 6.09
C CYS A 92 -5.45 5.84 7.54
N LYS A 93 -5.84 4.97 8.49
CA LYS A 93 -5.71 5.23 9.94
C LYS A 93 -4.25 5.45 10.38
N GLY A 94 -3.28 4.84 9.69
CA GLY A 94 -1.86 4.90 10.05
C GLY A 94 -1.23 6.30 10.02
N ILE A 95 -1.84 7.23 9.28
CA ILE A 95 -1.37 8.62 9.15
C ILE A 95 -1.78 9.47 10.35
N ARG A 96 -2.91 9.14 10.98
CA ARG A 96 -3.33 9.78 12.23
C ARG A 96 -2.52 9.29 13.44
N CYS A 97 -2.02 8.04 13.39
CA CYS A 97 -1.44 7.37 14.56
C CYS A 97 0.06 7.66 14.81
N HIS A 98 0.76 8.31 13.88
CA HIS A 98 2.18 8.62 14.06
C HIS A 98 2.47 10.07 13.73
N GLY A 99 2.32 10.93 14.75
CA GLY A 99 2.61 12.36 14.65
C GLY A 99 3.94 12.61 13.95
N LYS A 100 3.91 13.44 12.90
CA LYS A 100 5.10 14.02 12.24
C LYS A 100 6.19 13.01 11.83
N ASN A 101 5.87 11.75 11.54
CA ASN A 101 6.83 10.87 10.88
C ASN A 101 7.08 11.40 9.46
N LYS A 102 8.26 12.01 9.30
CA LYS A 102 8.69 12.90 8.22
C LYS A 102 8.36 12.35 6.83
N ILE A 103 7.25 12.82 6.24
CA ILE A 103 7.12 12.84 4.79
C ILE A 103 8.27 13.70 4.28
N ASN A 104 9.31 13.06 3.76
CA ASN A 104 10.51 13.71 3.26
C ASN A 104 10.54 13.61 1.73
N LYS A 105 11.48 14.33 1.11
CA LYS A 105 11.61 14.36 -0.35
C LYS A 105 11.93 12.98 -0.93
N ASP A 106 12.68 12.14 -0.22
CA ASP A 106 13.07 10.80 -0.71
C ASP A 106 11.88 9.84 -0.76
N LEU A 107 11.01 9.88 0.24
CA LEU A 107 9.76 9.13 0.26
C LEU A 107 8.86 9.56 -0.91
N LEU A 108 8.61 10.87 -1.06
CA LEU A 108 7.78 11.38 -2.15
C LEU A 108 8.37 11.03 -3.52
N SER A 109 9.70 11.13 -3.64
CA SER A 109 10.46 10.77 -4.84
C SER A 109 10.29 9.28 -5.18
N GLU A 110 10.36 8.39 -4.19
CA GLU A 110 10.14 6.96 -4.33
C GLU A 110 8.69 6.65 -4.75
N ILE A 111 7.71 7.26 -4.07
CA ILE A 111 6.29 7.08 -4.38
C ILE A 111 5.98 7.49 -5.82
N VAL A 112 6.50 8.64 -6.27
CA VAL A 112 6.36 9.07 -7.67
C VAL A 112 6.99 8.05 -8.62
N GLN A 113 8.20 7.56 -8.35
CA GLN A 113 8.84 6.56 -9.22
C GLN A 113 8.07 5.25 -9.29
N ILE A 114 7.55 4.77 -8.17
CA ILE A 114 6.74 3.55 -8.11
C ILE A 114 5.44 3.75 -8.88
N SER A 115 4.75 4.89 -8.69
CA SER A 115 3.53 5.22 -9.43
C SER A 115 3.75 5.29 -10.94
N MET A 116 4.91 5.80 -11.37
CA MET A 116 5.34 5.87 -12.77
C MET A 116 5.95 4.56 -13.29
N ARG A 117 5.95 3.48 -12.50
CA ARG A 117 6.52 2.16 -12.82
C ARG A 117 8.03 2.18 -13.14
N THR A 118 8.74 3.26 -12.82
CA THR A 118 10.18 3.39 -13.04
C THR A 118 11.02 2.76 -11.93
N LYS A 119 10.42 2.54 -10.75
CA LYS A 119 11.04 1.82 -9.62
C LYS A 119 10.09 0.74 -9.11
N LYS A 120 10.64 -0.45 -8.80
CA LYS A 120 9.87 -1.55 -8.22
C LYS A 120 10.14 -1.78 -6.72
N THR A 121 11.25 -1.33 -6.18
CA THR A 121 11.61 -1.55 -4.77
C THR A 121 11.09 -0.43 -3.87
N GLN A 122 10.71 -0.79 -2.64
CA GLN A 122 10.44 0.16 -1.56
C GLN A 122 11.60 0.15 -0.58
N SER A 123 12.14 1.32 -0.25
CA SER A 123 13.17 1.49 0.77
C SER A 123 12.70 2.44 1.87
N TYR A 124 11.97 3.49 1.49
CA TYR A 124 11.50 4.53 2.41
C TYR A 124 10.01 4.39 2.75
N SER A 125 9.23 3.75 1.86
CA SER A 125 7.77 3.58 1.97
C SER A 125 7.33 2.21 2.53
N THR A 126 8.24 1.47 3.16
CA THR A 126 7.95 0.22 3.87
C THR A 126 8.57 0.23 5.26
N CYS A 127 7.95 -0.46 6.22
CA CYS A 127 8.68 -0.81 7.44
C CYS A 127 9.84 -1.72 7.03
N GLY A 128 11.07 -1.29 7.35
CA GLY A 128 12.22 -2.17 7.34
C GLY A 128 11.96 -3.31 8.32
N LEU A 129 12.10 -4.54 7.85
CA LEU A 129 12.39 -5.65 8.75
C LEU A 129 13.86 -5.51 9.08
N ASP A 130 14.17 -5.13 10.32
CA ASP A 130 15.52 -5.30 10.84
C ASP A 130 15.87 -6.79 10.63
N ASN A 131 17.05 -7.09 10.08
CA ASN A 131 17.46 -8.38 9.48
C ASN A 131 17.49 -9.61 10.43
N HIS A 132 16.73 -9.65 11.52
CA HIS A 132 16.81 -10.68 12.54
C HIS A 132 15.73 -11.76 12.52
N HIS A 133 14.87 -11.81 11.51
CA HIS A 133 13.71 -12.70 11.54
C HIS A 133 13.46 -13.42 10.22
N SER A 134 14.43 -14.24 9.81
CA SER A 134 14.16 -15.39 8.96
C SER A 134 13.34 -16.41 9.76
N GLU A 135 12.34 -17.04 9.15
CA GLU A 135 11.53 -18.12 9.72
C GLU A 135 10.40 -17.68 10.68
N TYR A 136 9.39 -16.99 10.15
CA TYR A 136 8.04 -17.10 10.71
C TYR A 136 7.11 -17.66 9.63
N GLU A 137 6.58 -18.84 9.93
CA GLU A 137 5.65 -19.58 9.09
C GLU A 137 4.50 -18.70 8.62
N ILE A 138 4.22 -18.82 7.32
CA ILE A 138 3.11 -18.19 6.64
C ILE A 138 1.82 -18.73 7.29
N ILE A 139 1.26 -17.97 8.24
CA ILE A 139 -0.05 -18.27 8.81
C ILE A 139 -1.07 -18.17 7.67
N GLN A 140 -1.64 -19.31 7.31
CA GLN A 140 -2.55 -19.40 6.17
C GLN A 140 -3.77 -18.49 6.36
N PRO A 141 -4.14 -17.68 5.36
CA PRO A 141 -5.20 -16.66 5.45
C PRO A 141 -6.63 -17.22 5.63
N ASN A 142 -6.81 -18.54 5.69
CA ASN A 142 -8.11 -19.21 5.54
C ASN A 142 -9.03 -19.16 6.78
N LEU A 143 -8.73 -18.38 7.81
CA LEU A 143 -9.48 -18.41 9.08
C LEU A 143 -10.33 -17.16 9.39
N PHE A 144 -10.33 -16.14 8.53
CA PHE A 144 -10.99 -14.87 8.86
C PHE A 144 -12.12 -14.54 7.89
N SER A 145 -13.35 -14.87 8.31
CA SER A 145 -14.56 -14.22 7.78
C SER A 145 -14.54 -12.75 8.16
N THR A 146 -14.72 -11.83 7.20
CA THR A 146 -15.75 -10.77 7.22
C THR A 146 -15.47 -9.61 6.24
N LYS A 147 -16.55 -8.86 6.05
CA LYS A 147 -16.78 -7.62 5.30
C LYS A 147 -15.80 -6.50 5.65
N THR A 148 -15.18 -5.92 4.62
CA THR A 148 -14.97 -4.47 4.31
C THR A 148 -13.74 -4.34 3.39
N THR A 149 -13.78 -3.46 2.38
CA THR A 149 -12.90 -3.51 1.19
C THR A 149 -11.86 -2.38 1.12
N LEU A 150 -10.66 -2.65 0.58
CA LEU A 150 -9.55 -1.70 0.35
C LEU A 150 -9.27 -1.49 -1.15
N LYS A 151 -9.56 -0.28 -1.68
CA LYS A 151 -9.65 0.02 -3.13
C LYS A 151 -8.31 -0.08 -3.86
N LEU A 152 -8.23 -0.91 -4.91
CA LEU A 152 -7.13 -0.90 -5.86
C LEU A 152 -7.60 -0.20 -7.14
N ARG A 153 -7.03 0.98 -7.45
CA ARG A 153 -7.38 1.74 -8.66
C ARG A 153 -6.80 1.06 -9.92
N SER A 154 -7.61 1.01 -10.97
CA SER A 154 -7.29 0.59 -12.35
C SER A 154 -6.38 1.56 -13.08
#